data_AF-A0A0F2PHU2-F1
#
_entry.id   AF-A0A0F2PHU2-F1
#
_cell.length_a   1.000
_cell.length_b   1.000
_cell.length_c   1.000
_cell.angle_alpha   90.00
_cell.angle_beta   90.00
_cell.angle_gamma   90.00
#
_symmetry.space_group_name_H-M   'P 1'
#
loop_
_entity.id
_entity.type
_entity.pdbx_description
1 polymer ?
#
loop_
_entity_poly.entity_id
_entity_poly.type
_entity_poly.pdbx_seq_one_letter_code
_entity_poly.pdbx_strand_id
1 'polypeptide(L)'
;MQPKEVDILYILSAGTALRRCLFLMLVLVVAVIVAGCSLSRDNNNDSNKDSENKNNGVQEQTDISLNVYFVKFTADDAYLVREERVVPHTDQVAQAAVETLINDEKSIFPSDTKVLDISIEKGLATINFSKEVLYNSNVGSTGEALGIQSVVNTLTEFPNIEKVAFLVEGSAEGPAKDWWGHIGLYDQPFTRDLYKVYEPAIWVTHPSESQVVGIPLLIKGSARVYEGTVQIRLSDNSGTVLAESFATASEGAPGRGDFETSLKFNLPSEGKGTLEVYWESPKDGSEQDKVTVPVQWP
;
A
#
# COMPACT_ATOMS: atom_id res chain seq x y z
N MET A 1 -21.25 36.08 70.70
CA MET A 1 -22.72 36.22 70.75
C MET A 1 -23.19 36.25 69.29
N GLN A 2 -24.04 35.32 68.87
CA GLN A 2 -24.35 35.05 67.45
C GLN A 2 -24.89 36.26 66.65
N PRO A 3 -24.68 36.24 65.32
CA PRO A 3 -25.76 36.52 64.37
C PRO A 3 -25.81 35.44 63.26
N LYS A 4 -26.94 34.72 63.13
CA LYS A 4 -28.03 34.90 62.14
C LYS A 4 -27.61 34.69 60.68
N GLU A 5 -27.88 33.47 60.18
CA GLU A 5 -28.05 33.14 58.76
C GLU A 5 -29.26 33.86 58.18
N VAL A 6 -29.08 34.53 57.02
CA VAL A 6 -30.14 34.88 56.07
C VAL A 6 -29.55 34.91 54.64
N ASP A 7 -30.13 34.05 53.78
CA ASP A 7 -30.34 34.12 52.32
C ASP A 7 -29.17 34.04 51.30
N ILE A 8 -28.86 32.81 50.87
CA ILE A 8 -28.25 32.46 49.55
C ILE A 8 -29.27 31.64 48.73
N LEU A 9 -30.51 32.12 48.63
CA LEU A 9 -31.59 31.44 47.88
C LEU A 9 -32.10 32.21 46.65
N TYR A 10 -31.28 33.12 46.09
CA TYR A 10 -31.68 33.92 44.92
C TYR A 10 -30.90 33.64 43.62
N ILE A 11 -29.93 32.71 43.60
CA ILE A 11 -29.05 32.50 42.42
C ILE A 11 -29.43 31.26 41.57
N LEU A 12 -30.36 30.40 42.01
CA LEU A 12 -30.62 29.11 41.36
C LEU A 12 -31.87 29.03 40.44
N SER A 13 -32.64 30.10 40.22
CA SER A 13 -33.85 30.04 39.37
C SER A 13 -33.72 30.70 37.99
N ALA A 14 -32.63 31.40 37.69
CA ALA A 14 -32.47 32.14 36.41
C ALA A 14 -31.89 31.29 35.25
N GLY A 15 -31.20 30.18 35.54
CA GLY A 15 -30.50 29.36 34.53
C GLY A 15 -31.39 28.41 33.72
N THR A 16 -32.56 28.03 34.25
CA THR A 16 -33.45 27.05 33.60
C THR A 16 -34.40 27.69 32.59
N ALA A 17 -34.78 28.96 32.78
CA ALA A 17 -35.62 29.72 31.84
C ALA A 17 -34.85 30.11 30.56
N LEU A 18 -33.57 30.49 30.69
CA LEU A 18 -32.72 30.85 29.55
C LEU A 18 -32.42 29.65 28.64
N ARG A 19 -32.19 28.47 29.23
CA ARG A 19 -31.95 27.20 28.50
C ARG A 19 -33.20 26.72 27.73
N ARG A 20 -34.40 26.94 28.29
CA ARG A 20 -35.68 26.64 27.63
C ARG A 20 -36.00 27.60 26.48
N CYS A 21 -35.68 28.90 26.62
CA CYS A 21 -35.82 29.86 25.53
C CYS A 21 -34.86 29.59 24.36
N LEU A 22 -33.60 29.21 24.65
CA LEU A 22 -32.63 28.86 23.61
C LEU A 22 -33.04 27.59 22.83
N PHE A 23 -33.59 26.59 23.50
CA PHE A 23 -34.07 25.37 22.85
C PHE A 23 -35.33 25.61 22.00
N LEU A 24 -36.26 26.45 22.48
CA LEU A 24 -37.47 26.82 21.72
C LEU A 24 -37.14 27.69 20.50
N MET A 25 -36.16 28.60 20.59
CA MET A 25 -35.68 29.39 19.43
C MET A 25 -34.99 28.51 18.38
N LEU A 26 -34.22 27.50 18.79
CA LEU A 26 -33.56 26.57 17.85
C LEU A 26 -34.60 25.70 17.08
N VAL A 27 -35.64 25.22 17.75
CA VAL A 27 -36.71 24.43 17.12
C VAL A 27 -37.57 25.27 16.17
N LEU A 28 -37.78 26.57 16.47
CA LEU A 28 -38.52 27.48 15.59
C LEU A 28 -37.75 27.80 14.29
N VAL A 29 -36.42 27.90 14.34
CA VAL A 29 -35.58 28.16 13.15
C VAL A 29 -35.55 26.94 12.21
N VAL A 30 -35.59 25.71 12.74
CA VAL A 30 -35.65 24.48 11.94
C VAL A 30 -37.02 24.29 11.27
N ALA A 31 -38.11 24.78 11.88
CA ALA A 31 -39.46 24.69 11.31
C ALA A 31 -39.71 25.66 10.13
N VAL A 32 -38.93 26.75 10.01
CA VAL A 32 -39.11 27.76 8.94
C VAL A 32 -38.40 27.37 7.63
N ILE A 33 -37.49 26.39 7.64
CA ILE A 33 -36.77 25.95 6.43
C ILE A 33 -37.57 24.93 5.60
N VAL A 34 -38.65 24.34 6.15
CA VAL A 34 -39.48 23.33 5.46
C VAL A 34 -40.69 23.92 4.73
N ALA A 35 -40.85 25.25 4.71
CA ALA A 35 -41.98 25.91 4.04
C ALA A 35 -41.51 26.97 3.04
N GLY A 36 -41.05 26.53 1.86
CA GLY A 36 -40.69 27.41 0.75
C GLY A 36 -41.08 26.83 -0.62
N CYS A 37 -42.28 27.21 -1.09
CA CYS A 37 -42.84 27.22 -2.47
C CYS A 37 -42.91 25.87 -3.22
N SER A 38 -44.04 25.28 -3.66
CA SER A 38 -45.38 25.68 -4.14
C SER A 38 -45.49 26.22 -5.59
N LEU A 39 -46.14 25.40 -6.42
CA LEU A 39 -46.90 25.62 -7.68
C LEU A 39 -46.18 26.06 -8.97
N SER A 40 -46.26 25.19 -9.99
CA SER A 40 -46.55 25.61 -11.36
C SER A 40 -47.55 24.65 -12.00
N ARG A 41 -48.45 25.24 -12.79
CA ARG A 41 -49.74 24.75 -13.25
C ARG A 41 -49.63 24.09 -14.62
N ASP A 42 -50.39 23.02 -14.78
CA ASP A 42 -50.50 22.17 -15.96
C ASP A 42 -51.22 22.86 -17.13
N ASN A 43 -50.73 22.67 -18.36
CA ASN A 43 -51.52 22.68 -19.60
C ASN A 43 -50.72 22.17 -20.83
N ASN A 44 -51.02 20.91 -21.18
CA ASN A 44 -51.19 20.29 -22.49
C ASN A 44 -50.17 20.43 -23.65
N ASN A 45 -49.80 19.24 -24.14
CA ASN A 45 -49.45 18.83 -25.50
C ASN A 45 -48.29 19.55 -26.20
N ASP A 46 -47.12 18.90 -26.24
CA ASP A 46 -46.64 18.34 -27.50
C ASP A 46 -45.64 17.18 -27.26
N SER A 47 -45.61 16.32 -28.25
CA SER A 47 -44.91 15.06 -28.38
C SER A 47 -43.42 15.29 -28.61
N ASN A 48 -42.54 14.91 -27.68
CA ASN A 48 -41.21 14.42 -28.09
C ASN A 48 -40.54 13.58 -27.02
N LYS A 49 -40.04 12.41 -27.44
CA LYS A 49 -39.17 11.54 -26.67
C LYS A 49 -37.80 12.21 -26.56
N ASP A 50 -37.45 12.69 -25.37
CA ASP A 50 -36.07 12.85 -24.98
C ASP A 50 -35.86 12.13 -23.64
N SER A 51 -35.27 10.94 -23.75
CA SER A 51 -34.71 10.25 -22.61
C SER A 51 -33.53 11.07 -22.10
N GLU A 52 -33.66 11.67 -20.92
CA GLU A 52 -32.54 12.18 -20.15
C GLU A 52 -31.53 11.05 -19.93
N ASN A 53 -30.41 11.15 -20.65
CA ASN A 53 -29.23 10.34 -20.49
C ASN A 53 -28.60 10.65 -19.13
N LYS A 54 -28.93 9.83 -18.11
CA LYS A 54 -28.08 9.69 -16.93
C LYS A 54 -26.75 9.11 -17.40
N ASN A 55 -25.81 10.00 -17.72
CA ASN A 55 -24.39 9.70 -17.73
C ASN A 55 -23.98 9.30 -16.30
N ASN A 56 -24.22 8.04 -15.95
CA ASN A 56 -23.38 7.36 -14.98
C ASN A 56 -22.05 7.17 -15.70
N GLY A 57 -21.12 8.10 -15.47
CA GLY A 57 -19.72 7.88 -15.79
C GLY A 57 -19.31 6.59 -15.08
N VAL A 58 -19.19 5.51 -15.85
CA VAL A 58 -18.46 4.33 -15.41
C VAL A 58 -17.03 4.82 -15.29
N GLN A 59 -16.60 5.13 -14.06
CA GLN A 59 -15.17 5.20 -13.78
C GLN A 59 -14.65 3.81 -14.12
N GLU A 60 -13.86 3.73 -15.19
CA GLU A 60 -13.07 2.57 -15.52
C GLU A 60 -12.08 2.41 -14.35
N GLN A 61 -12.49 1.65 -13.35
CA GLN A 61 -11.67 1.32 -12.19
C GLN A 61 -10.57 0.40 -12.69
N THR A 62 -9.41 1.00 -12.93
CA THR A 62 -8.23 0.32 -13.44
C THR A 62 -7.72 -0.69 -12.42
N ASP A 63 -7.28 -1.84 -12.91
CA ASP A 63 -6.58 -2.85 -12.12
C ASP A 63 -5.44 -2.23 -11.31
N ILE A 64 -5.16 -2.82 -10.15
CA ILE A 64 -4.11 -2.40 -9.24
C ILE A 64 -2.96 -3.40 -9.27
N SER A 65 -1.74 -2.89 -9.23
CA SER A 65 -0.52 -3.69 -9.11
C SER A 65 -0.13 -3.82 -7.64
N LEU A 66 0.12 -5.05 -7.19
CA LEU A 66 0.46 -5.41 -5.83
C LEU A 66 1.78 -6.16 -5.81
N ASN A 67 2.68 -5.75 -4.93
CA ASN A 67 3.95 -6.44 -4.71
C ASN A 67 3.79 -7.43 -3.55
N VAL A 68 3.95 -8.71 -3.84
CA VAL A 68 3.78 -9.83 -2.90
C VAL A 68 5.09 -10.60 -2.78
N TYR A 69 5.32 -11.19 -1.61
CA TYR A 69 6.59 -11.84 -1.29
C TYR A 69 6.42 -13.34 -1.10
N PHE A 70 6.92 -14.15 -2.03
CA PHE A 70 6.84 -15.61 -1.96
C PHE A 70 8.10 -16.22 -1.35
N VAL A 71 7.94 -17.26 -0.55
CA VAL A 71 9.07 -18.06 -0.04
C VAL A 71 9.51 -19.04 -1.13
N LYS A 72 10.79 -19.00 -1.50
CA LYS A 72 11.41 -19.92 -2.44
C LYS A 72 12.41 -20.79 -1.71
N PHE A 73 12.20 -22.10 -1.76
CA PHE A 73 13.12 -23.11 -1.24
C PHE A 73 14.06 -23.58 -2.34
N THR A 74 15.32 -23.78 -1.97
CA THR A 74 16.35 -24.43 -2.79
C THR A 74 16.88 -25.65 -2.04
N ALA A 75 17.84 -26.36 -2.63
CA ALA A 75 18.47 -27.51 -1.96
C ALA A 75 19.13 -27.13 -0.62
N ASP A 76 19.71 -25.92 -0.53
CA ASP A 76 20.58 -25.53 0.58
C ASP A 76 20.14 -24.25 1.32
N ASP A 77 19.16 -23.49 0.81
CA ASP A 77 18.69 -22.24 1.42
C ASP A 77 17.20 -21.99 1.11
N ALA A 78 16.61 -21.02 1.84
CA ALA A 78 15.31 -20.45 1.54
C ALA A 78 15.38 -18.91 1.66
N TYR A 79 14.65 -18.23 0.79
CA TYR A 79 14.61 -16.78 0.69
C TYR A 79 13.26 -16.30 0.14
N LEU A 80 13.04 -14.99 0.15
CA LEU A 80 11.88 -14.33 -0.42
C LEU A 80 12.13 -13.82 -1.83
N VAL A 81 11.10 -13.95 -2.67
CA VAL A 81 11.00 -13.39 -4.02
C VAL A 81 9.87 -12.37 -4.02
N ARG A 82 10.19 -11.12 -4.36
CA ARG A 82 9.19 -10.05 -4.55
C ARG A 82 8.64 -10.16 -5.97
N GLU A 83 7.36 -10.44 -6.11
CA GLU A 83 6.69 -10.52 -7.41
C GLU A 83 5.53 -9.53 -7.48
N GLU A 84 5.27 -9.03 -8.68
CA GLU A 84 4.11 -8.22 -8.96
C GLU A 84 2.91 -9.10 -9.32
N ARG A 85 1.73 -8.70 -8.83
CA ARG A 85 0.43 -9.29 -9.16
C ARG A 85 -0.54 -8.18 -9.49
N VAL A 86 -1.23 -8.33 -10.62
CA VAL A 86 -2.30 -7.42 -11.04
C VAL A 86 -3.62 -8.00 -10.60
N VAL A 87 -4.43 -7.21 -9.89
CA VAL A 87 -5.76 -7.61 -9.44
C VAL A 87 -6.79 -6.53 -9.77
N PRO A 88 -8.08 -6.88 -9.86
CA PRO A 88 -9.13 -5.89 -10.03
C PRO A 88 -9.09 -4.84 -8.92
N HIS A 89 -9.46 -3.61 -9.26
CA HIS A 89 -9.53 -2.52 -8.32
C HIS A 89 -10.35 -2.87 -7.07
N THR A 90 -9.87 -2.46 -5.90
CA THR A 90 -10.58 -2.56 -4.62
C THR A 90 -10.09 -1.49 -3.65
N ASP A 91 -10.97 -1.04 -2.76
CA ASP A 91 -10.60 -0.14 -1.66
C ASP A 91 -9.83 -0.89 -0.55
N GLN A 92 -9.98 -2.21 -0.46
CA GLN A 92 -9.33 -3.06 0.55
C GLN A 92 -7.96 -3.56 0.06
N VAL A 93 -7.12 -2.63 -0.43
CA VAL A 93 -5.86 -2.93 -1.13
C VAL A 93 -4.90 -3.81 -0.28
N ALA A 94 -4.77 -3.52 1.02
CA ALA A 94 -3.91 -4.29 1.91
C ALA A 94 -4.39 -5.74 2.11
N GLN A 95 -5.71 -5.93 2.23
CA GLN A 95 -6.31 -7.25 2.34
C GLN A 95 -6.14 -8.02 1.03
N ALA A 96 -6.41 -7.37 -0.10
CA ALA A 96 -6.24 -7.97 -1.42
C ALA A 96 -4.79 -8.43 -1.66
N ALA A 97 -3.77 -7.70 -1.17
CA ALA A 97 -2.37 -8.11 -1.29
C ALA A 97 -2.08 -9.41 -0.55
N VAL A 98 -2.58 -9.55 0.69
CA VAL A 98 -2.35 -10.77 1.49
C VAL A 98 -3.19 -11.93 0.97
N GLU A 99 -4.43 -11.69 0.53
CA GLU A 99 -5.25 -12.73 -0.12
C GLU A 99 -4.63 -13.20 -1.43
N THR A 100 -4.06 -12.28 -2.22
CA THR A 100 -3.31 -12.62 -3.44
C THR A 100 -2.12 -13.51 -3.11
N LEU A 101 -1.36 -13.16 -2.06
CA LEU A 101 -0.25 -13.98 -1.57
C LEU A 101 -0.70 -15.38 -1.12
N ILE A 102 -1.80 -15.49 -0.39
CA ILE A 102 -2.31 -16.78 0.14
C ILE A 102 -2.84 -17.69 -0.97
N ASN A 103 -3.57 -17.13 -1.93
CA ASN A 103 -4.26 -17.90 -2.95
C ASN A 103 -3.38 -18.24 -4.18
N ASP A 104 -2.16 -17.71 -4.25
CA ASP A 104 -1.20 -18.04 -5.31
C ASP A 104 -0.66 -19.47 -5.15
N GLU A 105 -0.41 -20.15 -6.28
CA GLU A 105 0.14 -21.51 -6.30
C GLU A 105 1.54 -21.63 -5.66
N LYS A 106 2.29 -20.52 -5.58
CA LYS A 106 3.61 -20.44 -4.93
C LYS A 106 3.51 -20.24 -3.43
N SER A 107 2.32 -20.04 -2.89
CA SER A 107 2.13 -19.76 -1.47
C SER A 107 2.56 -20.94 -0.61
N ILE A 108 3.20 -20.62 0.51
CA ILE A 108 3.45 -21.61 1.56
C ILE A 108 2.31 -21.66 2.58
N PHE A 109 1.33 -20.75 2.49
CA PHE A 109 0.20 -20.69 3.39
C PHE A 109 -0.83 -21.77 3.04
N PRO A 110 -1.56 -22.32 4.02
CA PRO A 110 -2.70 -23.20 3.74
C PRO A 110 -3.74 -22.47 2.89
N SER A 111 -4.19 -23.09 1.79
CA SER A 111 -5.06 -22.45 0.80
C SER A 111 -6.48 -22.16 1.29
N ASP A 112 -6.87 -22.73 2.43
CA ASP A 112 -8.12 -22.46 3.14
C ASP A 112 -8.02 -21.30 4.15
N THR A 113 -6.83 -20.71 4.30
CA THR A 113 -6.60 -19.52 5.14
C THR A 113 -7.45 -18.34 4.65
N LYS A 114 -8.11 -17.65 5.58
CA LYS A 114 -8.84 -16.42 5.30
C LYS A 114 -8.24 -15.24 6.05
N VAL A 115 -8.21 -14.08 5.40
CA VAL A 115 -8.02 -12.80 6.07
C VAL A 115 -9.39 -12.37 6.61
N LEU A 116 -9.55 -12.36 7.92
CA LEU A 116 -10.80 -11.97 8.60
C LEU A 116 -10.92 -10.45 8.71
N ASP A 117 -9.81 -9.76 8.99
CA ASP A 117 -9.75 -8.31 9.12
C ASP A 117 -8.31 -7.81 8.95
N ILE A 118 -8.16 -6.58 8.46
CA ILE A 118 -6.92 -5.79 8.56
C ILE A 118 -7.26 -4.39 9.01
N SER A 119 -6.71 -3.98 10.15
CA SER A 119 -6.80 -2.61 10.66
C SER A 119 -5.43 -1.93 10.58
N ILE A 120 -5.39 -0.67 10.15
CA ILE A 120 -4.16 0.11 10.03
C ILE A 120 -4.28 1.36 10.90
N GLU A 121 -3.46 1.45 11.94
CA GLU A 121 -3.42 2.58 12.85
C GLU A 121 -1.98 3.03 13.07
N LYS A 122 -1.68 4.29 12.74
CA LYS A 122 -0.38 4.94 13.03
C LYS A 122 0.83 4.10 12.60
N GLY A 123 0.83 3.56 11.37
CA GLY A 123 1.92 2.76 10.85
C GLY A 123 1.89 1.27 11.24
N LEU A 124 0.97 0.84 12.11
CA LEU A 124 0.81 -0.57 12.48
C LEU A 124 -0.39 -1.18 11.75
N ALA A 125 -0.14 -2.19 10.93
CA ALA A 125 -1.18 -3.07 10.41
C ALA A 125 -1.39 -4.24 11.37
N THR A 126 -2.61 -4.46 11.86
CA THR A 126 -2.98 -5.67 12.60
C THR A 126 -3.82 -6.55 11.69
N ILE A 127 -3.27 -7.70 11.30
CA ILE A 127 -3.94 -8.67 10.44
C ILE A 127 -4.52 -9.81 11.26
N ASN A 128 -5.80 -10.09 11.08
CA ASN A 128 -6.49 -11.19 11.73
C ASN A 128 -6.78 -12.31 10.72
N PHE A 129 -6.25 -13.50 10.98
CA PHE A 129 -6.46 -14.67 10.14
C PHE A 129 -7.48 -15.64 10.74
N SER A 130 -8.06 -16.47 9.88
CA SER A 130 -8.75 -17.66 10.32
C SER A 130 -7.76 -18.71 10.85
N LYS A 131 -8.23 -19.61 11.71
CA LYS A 131 -7.41 -20.66 12.34
C LYS A 131 -6.61 -21.53 11.35
N GLU A 132 -7.08 -21.66 10.12
CA GLU A 132 -6.47 -22.47 9.07
C GLU A 132 -5.04 -22.04 8.77
N VAL A 133 -4.69 -20.76 8.99
CA VAL A 133 -3.32 -20.25 8.82
C VAL A 133 -2.29 -21.05 9.61
N LEU A 134 -2.69 -21.65 10.73
CA LEU A 134 -1.81 -22.41 11.63
C LEU A 134 -1.55 -23.83 11.14
N TYR A 135 -2.27 -24.33 10.13
CA TYR A 135 -2.19 -25.71 9.66
C TYR A 135 -1.09 -25.91 8.62
N ASN A 136 0.11 -25.40 8.91
CA ASN A 136 1.30 -25.58 8.10
C ASN A 136 2.45 -26.17 8.92
N SER A 137 2.53 -27.49 8.94
CA SER A 137 3.56 -28.23 9.70
C SER A 137 4.78 -28.62 8.88
N ASN A 138 4.83 -28.28 7.59
CA ASN A 138 5.81 -28.81 6.65
C ASN A 138 6.96 -27.85 6.34
N VAL A 139 7.11 -26.81 7.16
CA VAL A 139 8.16 -25.80 7.01
C VAL A 139 9.10 -25.87 8.22
N GLY A 140 10.40 -25.95 7.98
CA GLY A 140 11.39 -25.83 9.06
C GLY A 140 11.48 -24.39 9.58
N SER A 141 12.25 -24.16 10.65
CA SER A 141 12.37 -22.84 11.30
C SER A 141 12.68 -21.67 10.35
N THR A 142 13.50 -21.88 9.32
CA THR A 142 13.75 -20.87 8.28
C THR A 142 12.48 -20.55 7.48
N GLY A 143 11.69 -21.56 7.10
CA GLY A 143 10.43 -21.35 6.40
C GLY A 143 9.37 -20.68 7.29
N GLU A 144 9.38 -20.98 8.59
CA GLU A 144 8.53 -20.28 9.57
C GLU A 144 8.84 -18.78 9.62
N ALA A 145 10.12 -18.41 9.80
CA ALA A 145 10.55 -17.01 9.82
C ALA A 145 10.25 -16.28 8.50
N LEU A 146 10.48 -16.95 7.37
CA LEU A 146 10.19 -16.37 6.04
C LEU A 146 8.68 -16.27 5.76
N GLY A 147 7.85 -17.15 6.33
CA GLY A 147 6.40 -17.01 6.26
C GLY A 147 5.90 -15.75 6.97
N ILE A 148 6.43 -15.45 8.15
CA ILE A 148 6.15 -14.18 8.84
C ILE A 148 6.60 -13.01 7.96
N GLN A 149 7.87 -13.01 7.52
CA GLN A 149 8.40 -11.92 6.69
C GLN A 149 7.75 -11.80 5.31
N SER A 150 7.17 -12.86 4.76
CA SER A 150 6.39 -12.84 3.52
C SER A 150 5.18 -11.90 3.67
N VAL A 151 4.40 -12.03 4.76
CA VAL A 151 3.26 -11.14 5.03
C VAL A 151 3.74 -9.74 5.44
N VAL A 152 4.75 -9.66 6.30
CA VAL A 152 5.30 -8.36 6.76
C VAL A 152 5.82 -7.53 5.59
N ASN A 153 6.64 -8.12 4.71
CA ASN A 153 7.19 -7.43 3.56
C ASN A 153 6.11 -7.07 2.53
N THR A 154 5.08 -7.89 2.35
CA THR A 154 3.93 -7.59 1.49
C THR A 154 3.15 -6.37 2.01
N LEU A 155 2.82 -6.33 3.30
CA LEU A 155 2.07 -5.22 3.87
C LEU A 155 2.91 -3.94 3.99
N THR A 156 4.22 -4.04 4.20
CA THR A 156 5.11 -2.86 4.27
C THR A 156 5.51 -2.30 2.89
N GLU A 157 4.97 -2.84 1.79
CA GLU A 157 4.98 -2.14 0.49
C GLU A 157 4.09 -0.90 0.49
N PHE A 158 3.07 -0.88 1.36
CA PHE A 158 2.22 0.30 1.54
C PHE A 158 2.95 1.33 2.41
N PRO A 159 3.22 2.56 1.91
CA PRO A 159 4.04 3.54 2.62
C PRO A 159 3.51 3.97 3.99
N ASN A 160 2.22 3.75 4.26
CA ASN A 160 1.58 4.04 5.55
C ASN A 160 1.62 2.87 6.54
N ILE A 161 2.30 1.76 6.20
CA ILE A 161 2.47 0.57 7.06
C ILE A 161 3.97 0.35 7.29
N GLU A 162 4.39 0.51 8.54
CA GLU A 162 5.77 0.33 8.99
C GLU A 162 5.97 -1.00 9.73
N LYS A 163 4.89 -1.49 10.38
CA LYS A 163 4.91 -2.67 11.25
C LYS A 163 3.67 -3.52 11.04
N VAL A 164 3.78 -4.82 11.34
CA VAL A 164 2.68 -5.78 11.24
C VAL A 164 2.55 -6.60 12.52
N ALA A 165 1.34 -6.63 13.09
CA ALA A 165 0.95 -7.54 14.17
C ALA A 165 -0.03 -8.59 13.63
N PHE A 166 -0.02 -9.77 14.24
CA PHE A 166 -0.77 -10.92 13.77
C PHE A 166 -1.75 -11.39 14.85
N LEU A 167 -2.98 -11.65 14.43
CA LEU A 167 -4.03 -12.28 15.22
C LEU A 167 -4.52 -13.52 14.50
N VAL A 168 -4.97 -14.53 15.26
CA VAL A 168 -5.72 -15.67 14.73
C VAL A 168 -7.01 -15.79 15.53
N GLU A 169 -8.14 -15.76 14.83
CA GLU A 169 -9.48 -15.73 15.44
C GLU A 169 -9.60 -14.61 16.51
N GLY A 170 -8.97 -13.46 16.26
CA GLY A 170 -8.96 -12.30 17.15
C GLY A 170 -8.01 -12.38 18.36
N SER A 171 -7.17 -13.42 18.47
CA SER A 171 -6.22 -13.59 19.56
C SER A 171 -4.76 -13.58 19.08
N ALA A 172 -3.89 -12.90 19.82
CA ALA A 172 -2.42 -12.98 19.67
C ALA A 172 -1.80 -14.08 20.56
N GLU A 173 -2.60 -14.70 21.43
CA GLU A 173 -2.15 -15.65 22.45
C GLU A 173 -2.55 -17.09 22.11
N GLY A 174 -1.96 -18.04 22.84
CA GLY A 174 -2.21 -19.47 22.63
C GLY A 174 -1.64 -19.94 21.28
N PRO A 175 -2.40 -20.72 20.48
CA PRO A 175 -1.91 -21.24 19.21
C PRO A 175 -1.43 -20.17 18.22
N ALA A 176 -2.01 -18.96 18.28
CA ALA A 176 -1.55 -17.83 17.48
C ALA A 176 -0.08 -17.51 17.78
N LYS A 177 0.27 -17.42 19.06
CA LYS A 177 1.61 -17.06 19.54
C LYS A 177 2.68 -18.07 19.10
N ASP A 178 2.31 -19.34 19.03
CA ASP A 178 3.21 -20.40 18.60
C ASP A 178 3.39 -20.43 17.07
N TRP A 179 2.44 -19.84 16.31
CA TRP A 179 2.42 -19.82 14.85
C TRP A 179 2.51 -21.22 14.24
N TRP A 180 3.68 -21.58 13.72
CA TRP A 180 3.98 -22.90 13.15
C TRP A 180 5.00 -23.69 13.99
N GLY A 181 5.43 -23.16 15.14
CA GLY A 181 6.28 -23.86 16.09
C GLY A 181 7.42 -23.02 16.66
N HIS A 182 8.61 -23.16 16.06
CA HIS A 182 9.88 -22.78 16.69
C HIS A 182 10.10 -21.28 16.79
N ILE A 183 9.69 -20.52 15.77
CA ILE A 183 9.94 -19.07 15.70
C ILE A 183 8.87 -18.30 16.47
N GLY A 184 7.60 -18.70 16.31
CA GLY A 184 6.43 -18.05 16.92
C GLY A 184 6.27 -16.56 16.61
N LEU A 185 5.25 -15.94 17.18
CA LEU A 185 4.93 -14.51 17.08
C LEU A 185 5.35 -13.73 18.33
N TYR A 186 6.39 -14.17 19.04
CA TYR A 186 6.75 -13.64 20.36
C TYR A 186 7.20 -12.18 20.33
N ASP A 187 7.85 -11.75 19.25
CA ASP A 187 8.47 -10.43 19.11
C ASP A 187 7.61 -9.44 18.30
N GLN A 188 6.32 -9.76 18.10
CA GLN A 188 5.42 -8.85 17.39
C GLN A 188 5.25 -7.50 18.12
N PRO A 189 5.01 -6.40 17.39
CA PRO A 189 4.84 -6.32 15.94
C PRO A 189 6.17 -6.39 15.17
N PHE A 190 6.13 -7.03 14.01
CA PHE A 190 7.28 -7.25 13.14
C PHE A 190 7.50 -6.07 12.19
N THR A 191 8.75 -5.81 11.85
CA THR A 191 9.17 -4.81 10.85
C THR A 191 9.67 -5.48 9.59
N ARG A 192 9.64 -4.74 8.49
CA ARG A 192 10.23 -5.15 7.20
C ARG A 192 11.67 -5.63 7.39
N ASP A 193 12.00 -6.77 6.78
CA ASP A 193 13.38 -7.29 6.69
C ASP A 193 13.62 -7.78 5.27
N LEU A 194 14.56 -7.13 4.58
CA LEU A 194 14.90 -7.40 3.19
C LEU A 194 16.18 -8.23 3.03
N TYR A 195 16.84 -8.63 4.11
CA TYR A 195 18.10 -9.36 4.06
C TYR A 195 17.98 -10.66 3.26
N LYS A 196 16.88 -11.40 3.46
CA LYS A 196 16.56 -12.61 2.70
C LYS A 196 15.66 -12.38 1.48
N VAL A 197 15.62 -11.17 0.90
CA VAL A 197 14.87 -10.91 -0.34
C VAL A 197 15.83 -10.83 -1.52
N TYR A 198 15.96 -11.93 -2.25
CA TYR A 198 17.01 -12.09 -3.26
C TYR A 198 16.58 -11.68 -4.66
N GLU A 199 15.31 -11.88 -5.00
CA GLU A 199 14.79 -11.70 -6.36
C GLU A 199 13.61 -10.72 -6.35
N PRO A 200 13.49 -9.82 -7.35
CA PRO A 200 14.55 -9.46 -8.30
C PRO A 200 15.70 -8.72 -7.61
N ALA A 201 16.90 -8.78 -8.20
CA ALA A 201 18.09 -8.13 -7.64
C ALA A 201 17.94 -6.60 -7.63
N ILE A 202 17.36 -6.02 -8.69
CA ILE A 202 17.15 -4.57 -8.84
C ILE A 202 15.66 -4.26 -8.80
N TRP A 203 15.29 -3.25 -8.01
CA TRP A 203 13.97 -2.65 -7.96
C TRP A 203 14.09 -1.21 -8.45
N VAL A 204 13.23 -0.80 -9.38
CA VAL A 204 13.08 0.61 -9.75
C VAL A 204 11.75 1.08 -9.17
N THR A 205 11.81 2.01 -8.22
CA THR A 205 10.64 2.56 -7.52
C THR A 205 10.28 3.96 -8.01
N HIS A 206 11.18 4.60 -8.75
CA HIS A 206 10.91 5.83 -9.47
C HIS A 206 11.79 5.92 -10.73
N PRO A 207 11.26 6.34 -11.89
CA PRO A 207 9.86 6.71 -12.16
C PRO A 207 8.92 5.49 -12.13
N SER A 208 7.61 5.76 -12.08
CA SER A 208 6.57 4.75 -12.32
C SER A 208 6.41 4.48 -13.82
N GLU A 209 5.82 3.35 -14.17
CA GLU A 209 5.59 3.00 -15.58
C GLU A 209 4.80 4.09 -16.31
N SER A 210 5.30 4.46 -17.49
CA SER A 210 4.72 5.48 -18.37
C SER A 210 4.58 6.86 -17.74
N GLN A 211 5.25 7.13 -16.63
CA GLN A 211 5.24 8.45 -16.00
C GLN A 211 5.77 9.52 -16.97
N VAL A 212 5.11 10.68 -17.00
CA VAL A 212 5.66 11.88 -17.65
C VAL A 212 6.78 12.43 -16.77
N VAL A 213 8.02 12.34 -17.23
CA VAL A 213 9.22 12.71 -16.49
C VAL A 213 9.74 14.09 -16.87
N GLY A 214 10.36 14.78 -15.90
CA GLY A 214 11.01 16.07 -16.09
C GLY A 214 12.53 15.95 -16.28
N ILE A 215 13.18 17.12 -16.40
CA ILE A 215 14.65 17.23 -16.42
C ILE A 215 15.10 18.04 -15.19
N PRO A 216 15.95 17.49 -14.31
CA PRO A 216 16.50 16.13 -14.37
C PRO A 216 15.45 15.04 -14.07
N LEU A 217 15.61 13.88 -14.68
CA LEU A 217 14.86 12.67 -14.36
C LEU A 217 15.40 12.10 -13.05
N LEU A 218 14.57 12.07 -12.01
CA LEU A 218 14.88 11.40 -10.76
C LEU A 218 14.73 9.88 -10.95
N ILE A 219 15.72 9.11 -10.48
CA ILE A 219 15.66 7.65 -10.46
C ILE A 219 15.89 7.17 -9.03
N LYS A 220 15.00 6.30 -8.54
CA LYS A 220 15.10 5.68 -7.22
C LYS A 220 14.86 4.19 -7.31
N GLY A 221 15.47 3.46 -6.40
CA GLY A 221 15.30 2.03 -6.35
C GLY A 221 16.08 1.39 -5.21
N SER A 222 16.13 0.06 -5.25
CA SER A 222 16.87 -0.75 -4.29
C SER A 222 17.56 -1.89 -5.02
N ALA A 223 18.80 -2.20 -4.66
CA ALA A 223 19.60 -3.18 -5.38
C ALA A 223 20.36 -4.13 -4.44
N ARG A 224 20.41 -5.40 -4.84
CA ARG A 224 21.25 -6.46 -4.26
C ARG A 224 22.22 -6.94 -5.35
N VAL A 225 23.22 -6.11 -5.66
CA VAL A 225 24.16 -6.34 -6.77
C VAL A 225 25.62 -6.20 -6.32
N TYR A 226 26.57 -6.66 -7.13
CA TYR A 226 28.00 -6.55 -6.83
C TYR A 226 28.40 -5.08 -6.59
N GLU A 227 29.09 -4.82 -5.47
CA GLU A 227 29.48 -3.47 -5.02
C GLU A 227 28.31 -2.47 -4.88
N GLY A 228 27.06 -2.93 -4.93
CA GLY A 228 25.87 -2.08 -4.90
C GLY A 228 25.73 -1.16 -6.11
N THR A 229 26.52 -1.35 -7.17
CA THR A 229 26.53 -0.39 -8.29
C THR A 229 25.59 -0.83 -9.40
N VAL A 230 24.67 0.07 -9.76
CA VAL A 230 23.77 -0.07 -10.92
C VAL A 230 24.13 0.94 -12.00
N GLN A 231 24.06 0.50 -13.25
CA GLN A 231 24.12 1.32 -14.45
C GLN A 231 22.72 1.73 -14.86
N ILE A 232 22.61 2.93 -15.41
CA ILE A 232 21.34 3.56 -15.80
C ILE A 232 21.49 4.10 -17.20
N ARG A 233 20.58 3.69 -18.09
CA ARG A 233 20.54 4.13 -19.48
C ARG A 233 19.15 4.61 -19.82
N LEU A 234 19.04 5.82 -20.35
CA LEU A 234 17.81 6.36 -20.90
C LEU A 234 17.93 6.40 -22.42
N SER A 235 16.97 5.78 -23.11
CA SER A 235 16.88 5.76 -24.56
C SER A 235 15.54 6.30 -25.05
N ASP A 236 15.49 6.85 -26.26
CA ASP A 236 14.23 7.15 -26.93
C ASP A 236 13.58 5.88 -27.52
N ASN A 237 12.39 6.04 -28.11
CA ASN A 237 11.64 4.96 -28.74
C ASN A 237 12.32 4.36 -30.00
N SER A 238 13.33 5.03 -30.56
CA SER A 238 14.18 4.48 -31.64
C SER A 238 15.35 3.63 -31.12
N GLY A 239 15.57 3.60 -29.81
CA GLY A 239 16.72 2.98 -29.16
C GLY A 239 17.96 3.88 -29.11
N THR A 240 17.84 5.15 -29.48
CA THR A 240 18.96 6.11 -29.36
C THR A 240 19.15 6.47 -27.90
N VAL A 241 20.36 6.26 -27.39
CA VAL A 241 20.73 6.60 -26.00
C VAL A 241 20.73 8.12 -25.85
N LEU A 242 19.88 8.63 -24.95
CA LEU A 242 19.74 10.03 -24.63
C LEU A 242 20.70 10.45 -23.50
N ALA A 243 20.91 9.57 -22.52
CA ALA A 243 21.83 9.78 -21.42
C ALA A 243 22.14 8.47 -20.67
N GLU A 244 23.31 8.43 -20.03
CA GLU A 244 23.75 7.34 -19.16
C GLU A 244 24.26 7.89 -17.83
N SER A 245 24.12 7.12 -16.77
CA SER A 245 24.66 7.39 -15.44
C SER A 245 24.82 6.08 -14.69
N PHE A 246 25.32 6.16 -13.46
CA PHE A 246 25.28 5.07 -12.50
C PHE A 246 24.76 5.59 -11.15
N ALA A 247 24.45 4.66 -10.25
CA ALA A 247 24.21 4.95 -8.85
C ALA A 247 24.79 3.81 -8.00
N THR A 248 25.22 4.15 -6.78
CA THR A 248 25.68 3.16 -5.79
C THR A 248 24.62 3.07 -4.71
N ALA A 249 24.09 1.87 -4.51
CA ALA A 249 23.20 1.54 -3.42
C ALA A 249 23.89 1.72 -2.06
N SER A 250 23.12 1.99 -1.02
CA SER A 250 23.63 2.16 0.35
C SER A 250 24.35 0.92 0.90
N GLU A 251 24.13 -0.25 0.29
CA GLU A 251 24.76 -1.52 0.61
C GLU A 251 24.88 -2.38 -0.65
N GLY A 252 26.00 -3.10 -0.81
CA GLY A 252 26.21 -4.06 -1.89
C GLY A 252 25.88 -5.49 -1.46
N ALA A 253 25.77 -6.39 -2.44
CA ALA A 253 25.54 -7.81 -2.18
C ALA A 253 26.58 -8.40 -1.18
N PRO A 254 26.17 -9.23 -0.21
CA PRO A 254 24.89 -9.93 -0.14
C PRO A 254 23.71 -9.11 0.40
N GLY A 255 23.96 -7.91 0.93
CA GLY A 255 22.92 -6.99 1.40
C GLY A 255 22.16 -6.32 0.26
N ARG A 256 21.08 -5.64 0.63
CA ARG A 256 20.25 -4.83 -0.28
C ARG A 256 20.28 -3.38 0.21
N GLY A 257 20.61 -2.45 -0.68
CA GLY A 257 20.63 -1.03 -0.37
C GLY A 257 19.81 -0.19 -1.34
N ASP A 258 19.42 0.99 -0.89
CA ASP A 258 18.67 1.94 -1.70
C ASP A 258 19.63 2.81 -2.52
N PHE A 259 19.23 3.15 -3.74
CA PHE A 259 19.97 4.06 -4.61
C PHE A 259 19.07 5.21 -5.08
N GLU A 260 19.69 6.37 -5.28
CA GLU A 260 19.04 7.55 -5.83
C GLU A 260 20.02 8.30 -6.73
N THR A 261 19.55 8.72 -7.91
CA THR A 261 20.32 9.60 -8.79
C THR A 261 19.40 10.46 -9.65
N SER A 262 19.99 11.38 -10.41
CA SER A 262 19.26 12.30 -11.28
C SER A 262 19.96 12.42 -12.64
N LEU A 263 19.23 12.18 -13.71
CA LEU A 263 19.74 12.15 -15.07
C LEU A 263 19.31 13.38 -15.85
N LYS A 264 20.28 14.10 -16.43
CA LYS A 264 20.00 15.20 -17.37
C LYS A 264 20.10 14.68 -18.79
N PHE A 265 19.16 15.06 -19.65
CA PHE A 265 19.11 14.65 -21.04
C PHE A 265 18.46 15.76 -21.89
N ASN A 266 18.62 15.67 -23.22
CA ASN A 266 17.94 16.55 -24.16
C ASN A 266 16.63 15.88 -24.60
N LEU A 267 15.52 16.63 -24.59
CA LEU A 267 14.23 16.12 -25.05
C LEU A 267 14.28 15.82 -26.56
N PRO A 268 14.01 14.58 -26.98
CA PRO A 268 13.82 14.27 -28.40
C PRO A 268 12.41 14.71 -28.85
N SER A 269 12.17 14.68 -30.17
CA SER A 269 10.89 15.10 -30.76
C SER A 269 9.72 14.13 -30.52
N GLU A 270 9.99 12.84 -30.28
CA GLU A 270 8.98 11.84 -29.94
C GLU A 270 8.77 11.82 -28.43
N GLY A 271 7.55 11.70 -27.90
CA GLY A 271 7.21 11.85 -26.47
C GLY A 271 7.40 10.62 -25.56
N LYS A 272 8.15 9.59 -25.98
CA LYS A 272 8.30 8.32 -25.25
C LYS A 272 9.72 7.79 -25.28
N GLY A 273 10.12 7.13 -24.19
CA GLY A 273 11.41 6.47 -24.07
C GLY A 273 11.40 5.35 -23.05
N THR A 274 12.60 4.84 -22.80
CA THR A 274 12.84 3.66 -21.98
C THR A 274 14.00 3.92 -21.04
N LEU A 275 13.75 3.76 -19.74
CA LEU A 275 14.78 3.73 -18.72
C LEU A 275 15.18 2.27 -18.46
N GLU A 276 16.46 1.95 -18.62
CA GLU A 276 17.04 0.66 -18.23
C GLU A 276 17.91 0.85 -16.99
N VAL A 277 17.75 -0.04 -16.01
CA VAL A 277 18.63 -0.13 -14.84
C VAL A 277 19.13 -1.56 -14.71
N TYR A 278 20.44 -1.75 -14.71
CA TYR A 278 21.09 -3.07 -14.71
C TYR A 278 22.39 -3.02 -13.93
N TRP A 279 23.04 -4.15 -13.69
CA TRP A 279 24.43 -4.18 -13.22
C TRP A 279 25.31 -4.92 -14.22
N GLU A 280 26.60 -4.61 -14.23
CA GLU A 280 27.55 -5.25 -15.13
C GLU A 280 28.31 -6.36 -14.41
N SER A 281 28.34 -7.54 -15.02
CA SER A 281 29.11 -8.67 -14.54
C SER A 281 30.60 -8.32 -14.49
N PRO A 282 31.30 -8.42 -13.35
CA PRO A 282 32.74 -8.17 -13.27
C PRO A 282 33.57 -9.21 -14.06
N LYS A 283 32.94 -10.30 -14.50
CA LYS A 283 33.59 -11.37 -15.26
C LYS A 283 33.78 -11.01 -16.74
N ASP A 284 32.80 -10.34 -17.34
CA ASP A 284 32.72 -10.16 -18.80
C ASP A 284 32.03 -8.87 -19.25
N GLY A 285 31.57 -8.02 -18.33
CA GLY A 285 30.85 -6.77 -18.63
C GLY A 285 29.43 -6.99 -19.16
N SER A 286 28.90 -8.22 -19.12
CA SER A 286 27.52 -8.48 -19.55
C SER A 286 26.52 -7.80 -18.62
N GLU A 287 25.44 -7.26 -19.19
CA GLU A 287 24.34 -6.66 -18.45
C GLU A 287 23.52 -7.76 -17.76
N GLN A 288 23.27 -7.59 -16.46
CA GLN A 288 22.59 -8.55 -15.59
C GLN A 288 21.39 -7.88 -14.89
N ASP A 289 20.36 -8.67 -14.58
CA ASP A 289 19.15 -8.26 -13.84
C ASP A 289 18.51 -6.95 -14.33
N LYS A 290 18.57 -6.72 -15.65
CA LYS A 290 18.07 -5.48 -16.26
C LYS A 290 16.57 -5.31 -15.99
N VAL A 291 16.22 -4.16 -15.43
CA VAL A 291 14.87 -3.67 -15.28
C VAL A 291 14.62 -2.58 -16.32
N THR A 292 13.46 -2.63 -16.96
CA THR A 292 13.06 -1.71 -18.03
C THR A 292 11.79 -0.98 -17.59
N VAL A 293 11.83 0.34 -17.56
CA VAL A 293 10.69 1.20 -17.20
C VAL A 293 10.36 2.12 -18.37
N PRO A 294 9.18 1.99 -19.00
CA PRO A 294 8.74 2.94 -20.02
C PRO A 294 8.51 4.31 -19.38
N VAL A 295 8.91 5.38 -20.06
CA VAL A 295 8.72 6.77 -19.61
C VAL A 295 8.18 7.64 -20.74
N GLN A 296 7.60 8.77 -20.37
CA GLN A 296 7.09 9.78 -21.30
C GLN A 296 7.68 11.14 -20.96
N TRP A 297 7.65 12.08 -21.89
CA TRP A 297 7.93 13.49 -21.63
C TRP A 297 6.89 14.36 -22.32
N PRO A 298 6.69 15.60 -21.83
CA PRO A 298 5.63 16.49 -22.32
C PRO A 298 5.76 16.88 -23.79
#